data_AF-A0A9E5NNU3-F1
#
_entry.id   AF-A0A9E5NNU3-F1
#
_cell.length_a   1.000
_cell.length_b   1.000
_cell.length_c   1.000
_cell.angle_alpha   90.00
_cell.angle_beta   90.00
_cell.angle_gamma   90.00
#
_symmetry.space_group_name_H-M   'P 1'
#
loop_
_entity.id
_entity.type
_entity.pdbx_description
1 polymer ?
#
loop_
_entity_poly.entity_id
_entity_poly.type
_entity_poly.pdbx_seq_one_letter_code
_entity_poly.pdbx_strand_id
1 'polypeptide(L)'
;MQSIAMDRYHGAEWLSNAALGTMIAVALNASADTSDELREVLRRYARRIAESRPSMTPITNKLGTFYGRLPEGVPLNELRAEATKSASMIIKESRNNKGSIVENARNVLGEPG
;
A
#
# COMPACT_ATOMS: atom_id res chain seq x y z
N MET A 1 23.26 3.27 16.01
CA MET A 1 22.73 2.15 15.18
C MET A 1 21.21 2.19 15.01
N GLN A 2 20.42 2.63 16.00
CA GLN A 2 18.95 2.75 15.86
C GLN A 2 18.51 3.77 14.79
N SER A 3 19.22 4.89 14.61
CA SER A 3 18.88 5.90 13.60
C SER A 3 18.96 5.38 12.16
N ILE A 4 19.97 4.55 11.84
CA ILE A 4 20.16 3.95 10.51
C ILE A 4 19.07 2.90 10.21
N ALA A 5 18.69 2.11 11.21
CA ALA A 5 17.59 1.15 11.09
C ALA A 5 16.25 1.87 10.90
N MET A 6 16.02 2.95 11.65
CA MET A 6 14.86 3.83 11.49
C MET A 6 14.84 4.48 10.10
N ASP A 7 15.95 4.99 9.58
CA ASP A 7 16.02 5.58 8.23
C ASP A 7 15.69 4.59 7.12
N ARG A 8 16.24 3.37 7.21
CA ARG A 8 15.89 2.28 6.27
C ARG A 8 14.40 1.92 6.35
N TYR A 9 13.83 1.93 7.56
CA TYR A 9 12.40 1.66 7.76
C TYR A 9 11.51 2.79 7.21
N HIS A 10 11.92 4.05 7.38
CA HIS A 10 11.25 5.21 6.79
C HIS A 10 11.26 5.15 5.26
N GLY A 11 12.40 4.80 4.65
CA GLY A 11 12.52 4.63 3.21
C GLY A 11 11.62 3.52 2.67
N ALA A 12 11.64 2.33 3.30
CA ALA A 12 10.82 1.20 2.86
C ALA A 12 9.32 1.47 2.98
N GLU A 13 8.90 2.09 4.08
CA GLU A 13 7.51 2.46 4.33
C GLU A 13 7.02 3.53 3.35
N TRP A 14 7.81 4.59 3.14
CA TRP A 14 7.48 5.65 2.18
C TRP A 14 7.32 5.09 0.77
N LEU A 15 8.27 4.25 0.32
CA LEU A 15 8.21 3.59 -1.00
C LEU A 15 6.98 2.70 -1.15
N SER A 16 6.64 1.92 -0.13
CA SER A 16 5.47 1.04 -0.17
C SER A 16 4.15 1.82 -0.19
N ASN A 17 4.08 2.99 0.45
CA ASN A 17 2.93 3.89 0.32
C ASN A 17 2.88 4.59 -1.05
N ALA A 18 4.03 4.96 -1.61
CA ALA A 18 4.10 5.52 -2.96
C ALA A 18 3.63 4.52 -4.04
N ALA A 19 3.93 3.23 -3.85
CA ALA A 19 3.39 2.16 -4.69
C ALA A 19 1.85 2.14 -4.67
N LEU A 20 1.23 2.20 -3.49
CA LEU A 20 -0.23 2.28 -3.37
C LEU A 20 -0.81 3.58 -3.96
N GLY A 21 -0.11 4.70 -3.81
CA GLY A 21 -0.46 5.95 -4.48
C GLY A 21 -0.48 5.83 -6.02
N THR A 22 0.48 5.07 -6.57
CA THR A 22 0.51 4.75 -8.00
C THR A 22 -0.70 3.90 -8.40
N MET A 23 -1.08 2.91 -7.58
CA MET A 23 -2.27 2.09 -7.83
C MET A 23 -3.56 2.93 -7.86
N ILE A 24 -3.68 3.94 -7.00
CA ILE A 24 -4.79 4.91 -7.04
C ILE A 24 -4.80 5.66 -8.38
N ALA A 25 -3.65 6.21 -8.78
CA ALA A 25 -3.56 6.95 -10.05
C ALA A 25 -3.93 6.07 -11.25
N VAL A 26 -3.49 4.82 -11.28
CA VAL A 26 -3.86 3.84 -12.32
C VAL A 26 -5.35 3.54 -12.26
N ALA A 27 -5.92 3.28 -11.08
CA ALA A 27 -7.35 3.00 -10.93
C ALA A 27 -8.24 4.16 -11.42
N LEU A 28 -7.79 5.41 -11.27
CA LEU A 28 -8.55 6.57 -11.72
C LEU A 28 -8.39 6.88 -13.21
N ASN A 29 -7.19 6.67 -13.77
CA ASN A 29 -6.84 7.20 -15.10
C ASN A 29 -6.64 6.13 -16.18
N ALA A 30 -6.55 4.84 -15.83
CA ALA A 30 -6.40 3.79 -16.83
C ALA A 30 -7.61 3.74 -17.75
N SER A 31 -7.36 3.71 -19.06
CA SER A 31 -8.36 3.32 -20.04
C SER A 31 -8.68 1.84 -19.84
N ALA A 32 -9.94 1.54 -19.55
CA ALA A 32 -10.47 0.19 -19.42
C ALA A 32 -11.97 0.28 -19.69
N ASP A 33 -12.48 -0.60 -20.53
CA ASP A 33 -13.89 -0.67 -20.91
C ASP A 33 -14.67 -1.62 -19.98
N THR A 34 -13.95 -2.54 -19.31
CA THR A 34 -14.53 -3.50 -18.38
C THR A 34 -13.77 -3.57 -17.06
N SER A 35 -14.43 -4.10 -16.02
CA SER A 35 -13.80 -4.35 -14.72
C SER A 35 -12.63 -5.32 -14.81
N ASP A 36 -12.73 -6.33 -15.67
CA ASP A 36 -11.68 -7.34 -15.85
C ASP A 36 -10.44 -6.75 -16.52
N GLU A 37 -10.64 -5.88 -17.51
CA GLU A 37 -9.54 -5.11 -18.10
C GLU A 37 -8.85 -4.22 -17.07
N LEU A 38 -9.63 -3.51 -16.24
CA LEU A 38 -9.05 -2.68 -15.18
C LEU A 38 -8.26 -3.53 -14.18
N ARG A 39 -8.77 -4.70 -13.77
CA ARG A 39 -8.02 -5.63 -12.90
C ARG A 39 -6.70 -6.04 -13.52
N GLU A 40 -6.70 -6.39 -14.79
CA GLU A 40 -5.48 -6.80 -15.49
C GLU A 40 -4.50 -5.63 -15.66
N VAL A 41 -4.99 -4.42 -15.92
CA VAL A 41 -4.15 -3.21 -15.92
C VAL A 41 -3.51 -3.01 -14.55
N LEU A 42 -4.30 -2.99 -13.49
CA LEU A 42 -3.78 -2.87 -12.13
C LEU A 42 -2.71 -3.95 -11.89
N ARG A 43 -3.02 -5.22 -12.19
CA ARG A 43 -2.13 -6.37 -11.96
C ARG A 43 -0.79 -6.20 -12.66
N ARG A 44 -0.80 -5.74 -13.92
CA ARG A 44 0.41 -5.44 -14.69
C ARG A 44 1.24 -4.34 -14.03
N TYR A 45 0.62 -3.26 -13.56
CA TYR A 45 1.34 -2.20 -12.85
C TYR A 45 1.91 -2.67 -11.52
N ALA A 46 1.14 -3.38 -10.72
CA ALA A 46 1.61 -3.93 -9.44
C ALA A 46 2.81 -4.87 -9.64
N ARG A 47 2.76 -5.73 -10.67
CA ARG A 47 3.87 -6.59 -11.04
C ARG A 47 5.12 -5.79 -11.42
N ARG A 48 5.00 -4.78 -12.28
CA ARG A 48 6.13 -3.92 -12.66
C ARG A 48 6.73 -3.18 -11.46
N ILE A 49 5.89 -2.73 -10.53
CA ILE A 49 6.34 -2.09 -9.29
C ILE A 49 7.13 -3.09 -8.44
N ALA A 50 6.61 -4.30 -8.22
CA ALA A 50 7.30 -5.34 -7.44
C ALA A 50 8.62 -5.76 -8.09
N GLU A 51 8.63 -5.93 -9.42
CA GLU A 51 9.83 -6.27 -10.20
C GLU A 51 10.89 -5.17 -10.20
N SER A 52 10.51 -3.90 -10.02
CA SER A 52 11.47 -2.80 -9.92
C SER A 52 12.35 -2.86 -8.67
N ARG A 53 11.87 -3.53 -7.60
CA ARG A 53 12.58 -3.68 -6.32
C ARG A 53 12.24 -5.05 -5.68
N PRO A 54 12.73 -6.16 -6.25
CA PRO A 54 12.32 -7.51 -5.85
C PRO A 54 12.71 -7.87 -4.41
N SER A 55 13.73 -7.21 -3.84
CA SER A 55 14.16 -7.41 -2.46
C SER A 55 13.30 -6.67 -1.41
N MET A 56 12.26 -5.94 -1.83
CA MET A 56 11.40 -5.16 -0.93
C MET A 56 10.08 -5.86 -0.62
N THR A 57 10.13 -6.83 0.29
CA THR A 57 8.94 -7.53 0.84
C THR A 57 7.78 -6.60 1.26
N PRO A 58 8.01 -5.40 1.87
CA PRO A 58 6.92 -4.50 2.24
C PRO A 58 6.05 -4.03 1.07
N ILE A 59 6.64 -3.83 -0.12
CA ILE A 59 5.90 -3.43 -1.32
C ILE A 59 5.00 -4.58 -1.77
N THR A 60 5.56 -5.79 -1.90
CA THR A 60 4.83 -6.98 -2.31
C THR A 60 3.68 -7.30 -1.36
N ASN A 61 3.91 -7.19 -0.04
CA ASN A 61 2.87 -7.42 0.96
C ASN A 61 1.71 -6.43 0.83
N LYS A 62 1.99 -5.11 0.72
CA LYS A 62 0.94 -4.10 0.57
C LYS A 62 0.16 -4.26 -0.72
N LEU A 63 0.84 -4.59 -1.83
CA LEU A 63 0.17 -4.87 -3.10
C LEU A 63 -0.71 -6.12 -3.00
N GLY A 64 -0.23 -7.19 -2.35
CA GLY A 64 -1.03 -8.39 -2.10
C GLY A 64 -2.27 -8.11 -1.25
N THR A 65 -2.13 -7.37 -0.14
CA THR A 65 -3.25 -6.93 0.69
C THR A 65 -4.23 -6.07 -0.10
N PHE A 66 -3.73 -5.16 -0.93
CA PHE A 66 -4.56 -4.33 -1.81
C PHE A 66 -5.41 -5.19 -2.75
N TYR A 67 -4.83 -6.19 -3.44
CA TYR A 67 -5.60 -7.09 -4.31
C TYR A 67 -6.64 -7.92 -3.55
N GLY A 68 -6.27 -8.42 -2.38
CA GLY A 68 -7.19 -9.21 -1.54
C GLY A 68 -8.43 -8.42 -1.09
N ARG A 69 -8.42 -7.09 -1.17
CA ARG A 69 -9.58 -6.24 -0.85
C ARG A 69 -10.44 -5.88 -2.07
N LEU A 70 -10.05 -6.23 -3.30
CA LEU A 70 -10.79 -5.83 -4.50
C LEU A 70 -11.96 -6.79 -4.82
N PRO A 71 -13.22 -6.34 -4.81
CA PRO A 71 -14.41 -7.20 -4.89
C PRO A 71 -14.66 -7.68 -6.32
N GLU A 72 -14.79 -8.99 -6.55
CA GLU A 72 -15.00 -9.56 -7.89
C GLU A 72 -16.43 -9.33 -8.42
N GLY A 73 -16.59 -9.36 -9.75
CA GLY A 73 -17.90 -9.27 -10.40
C GLY A 73 -18.62 -7.91 -10.28
N VAL A 74 -17.96 -6.88 -9.76
CA VAL A 74 -18.55 -5.54 -9.62
C VAL A 74 -18.41 -4.70 -10.91
N PRO A 75 -19.30 -3.74 -11.14
CA PRO A 75 -19.17 -2.74 -12.21
C PRO A 75 -17.85 -1.96 -12.17
N LEU A 76 -17.42 -1.45 -13.34
CA LEU A 76 -16.11 -0.79 -13.50
C LEU A 76 -15.95 0.42 -12.57
N ASN A 77 -16.97 1.27 -12.47
CA ASN A 77 -16.99 2.43 -11.60
C ASN A 77 -16.85 2.04 -10.12
N GLU A 78 -17.52 0.97 -9.69
CA GLU A 78 -17.40 0.44 -8.32
C GLU A 78 -16.01 -0.12 -8.06
N LEU A 79 -15.43 -0.83 -9.02
CA LEU A 79 -14.05 -1.32 -8.91
C LEU A 79 -13.05 -0.17 -8.76
N ARG A 80 -13.21 0.93 -9.52
CA ARG A 80 -12.35 2.12 -9.40
C ARG A 80 -12.47 2.76 -8.00
N ALA A 81 -13.70 2.89 -7.51
CA ALA A 81 -13.97 3.45 -6.19
C ALA A 81 -13.35 2.59 -5.08
N GLU A 82 -13.57 1.26 -5.13
CA GLU A 82 -13.06 0.36 -4.10
C GLU A 82 -11.54 0.22 -4.16
N ALA A 83 -10.92 0.21 -5.35
CA ALA A 83 -9.46 0.28 -5.46
C ALA A 83 -8.90 1.54 -4.80
N THR A 84 -9.48 2.70 -5.08
CA THR A 84 -9.05 3.98 -4.49
C THR A 84 -9.18 3.97 -2.97
N LYS A 85 -10.33 3.50 -2.47
CA LYS A 85 -10.65 3.41 -1.04
C LYS A 85 -9.71 2.43 -0.33
N SER A 86 -9.56 1.22 -0.85
CA SER A 86 -8.73 0.17 -0.27
C SER A 86 -7.25 0.59 -0.19
N ALA A 87 -6.69 1.18 -1.25
CA ALA A 87 -5.32 1.71 -1.23
C ALA A 87 -5.15 2.83 -0.19
N SER A 88 -6.10 3.78 -0.13
CA SER A 88 -6.07 4.88 0.85
C SER A 88 -6.17 4.38 2.28
N MET A 89 -6.99 3.35 2.52
CA MET A 89 -7.16 2.73 3.82
C MET A 89 -5.88 2.04 4.29
N ILE A 90 -5.21 1.27 3.42
CA ILE A 90 -3.94 0.62 3.74
C ILE A 90 -2.85 1.67 4.06
N ILE A 91 -2.77 2.77 3.30
CA ILE A 91 -1.85 3.87 3.60
C ILE A 91 -2.13 4.47 4.99
N LYS A 92 -3.40 4.69 5.33
CA LYS A 92 -3.82 5.23 6.63
C LYS A 92 -3.49 4.28 7.78
N GLU A 93 -3.82 2.99 7.64
CA GLU A 93 -3.50 1.94 8.61
C GLU A 93 -1.99 1.90 8.89
N SER A 94 -1.18 2.00 7.84
CA SER A 94 0.28 1.98 7.95
C SER A 94 0.86 3.19 8.72
N ARG A 95 0.22 4.37 8.59
CA ARG A 95 0.58 5.56 9.38
C ARG A 95 0.14 5.44 10.84
N ASN A 96 -1.05 4.90 11.09
CA ASN A 96 -1.57 4.73 12.44
C ASN A 96 -0.79 3.69 13.25
N ASN A 97 -0.39 2.57 12.61
CA ASN A 97 0.41 1.54 13.27
C ASN A 97 1.77 2.06 13.74
N LYS A 98 2.36 3.07 13.06
CA LYS A 98 3.56 3.75 13.59
C LYS A 98 3.29 4.46 14.91
N GLY A 99 2.14 5.12 15.06
CA GLY A 99 1.75 5.80 16.29
C GLY A 99 1.69 4.83 17.47
N SER A 100 1.00 3.71 17.30
CA SER A 100 0.85 2.70 18.34
C SER A 100 2.15 1.96 18.69
N ILE A 101 3.05 1.75 17.72
CA ILE A 101 4.38 1.17 17.99
C ILE A 101 5.24 2.13 18.83
N VAL A 102 5.20 3.43 18.54
CA VAL A 102 5.93 4.44 19.32
C VAL A 102 5.36 4.52 20.75
N GLU A 103 4.04 4.47 20.88
CA GLU A 103 3.37 4.46 22.19
C GLU A 103 3.71 3.20 23.00
N ASN A 104 3.63 2.02 22.38
CA ASN A 104 4.04 0.77 23.03
C ASN A 104 5.53 0.75 23.38
N ALA A 105 6.40 1.29 22.53
CA ALA A 105 7.83 1.40 22.82
C ALA A 105 8.08 2.30 24.03
N ARG A 106 7.36 3.43 24.17
CA ARG A 106 7.44 4.30 25.36
C ARG A 106 6.99 3.58 26.63
N ASN A 107 5.88 2.84 26.55
CA ASN A 107 5.36 2.09 27.69
C ASN A 107 6.29 0.94 28.14
N VAL A 108 6.98 0.30 27.20
CA VAL A 108 7.93 -0.80 27.50
C VAL A 108 9.30 -0.28 27.95
N LEU A 109 9.75 0.87 27.43
CA LEU A 109 11.06 1.45 27.75
C LEU A 109 11.04 2.35 29.00
N GLY A 110 9.86 2.68 29.54
CA GLY A 110 9.73 3.26 30.87
C GLY A 110 10.33 4.66 31.04
N GLU A 111 10.15 5.57 30.07
CA GLU A 111 10.45 6.99 30.31
C GLU A 111 9.18 7.71 30.81
N PRO A 112 9.10 8.10 32.10
CA PRO A 112 8.08 9.02 32.56
C PRO A 112 8.35 10.42 31.98
N GLY A 113 7.27 11.11 31.61
CA GLY A 113 7.30 12.47 31.06
C GLY A 113 7.68 13.55 32.07
#